data_AF-A0A5C3Q860-F1
#
_entry.id   AF-A0A5C3Q860-F1
#
_cell.length_a   1.000
_cell.length_b   1.000
_cell.length_c   1.000
_cell.angle_alpha   90.00
_cell.angle_beta   90.00
_cell.angle_gamma   90.00
#
_symmetry.space_group_name_H-M   'P 1'
#
loop_
_entity.id
_entity.type
_entity.pdbx_description
1 polymer ?
#
loop_
_entity_poly.entity_id
_entity_poly.type
_entity_poly.pdbx_seq_one_letter_code
_entity_poly.pdbx_strand_id
1 'polypeptide(L)'
;MPITFKVANHPARSVISGKIWQTTTWGTRGVCKEFLQSTFSGTHTVDFSKITPEDNGFVRTVIKAYNEHHRLALRRDDVWISILSQFNLYINAHAEELRHQFVTHEGQTLLTVVANGIRCTADFGKLAKQMMELVGENVVDTDLRDWILPNFLTTTDNDTVVASVLIMGTPKAYFQYQMMLGCGLPSVPLKGK
;
A
#
# COMPACT_ATOMS: atom_id res chain seq x y z
N MET A 1 -22.73 18.52 0.40
CA MET A 1 -22.67 19.48 -0.73
C MET A 1 -22.01 18.79 -1.91
N PRO A 2 -22.65 18.69 -3.09
CA PRO A 2 -21.98 18.15 -4.27
C PRO A 2 -21.00 19.19 -4.81
N ILE A 3 -19.73 18.81 -4.96
CA ILE A 3 -18.69 19.67 -5.55
C ILE A 3 -18.89 19.61 -7.07
N THR A 4 -19.31 20.71 -7.68
CA THR A 4 -19.52 20.81 -9.14
C THR A 4 -18.27 21.38 -9.82
N PHE A 5 -17.60 20.58 -10.65
CA PHE A 5 -16.44 21.04 -11.43
C PHE A 5 -16.90 21.56 -12.80
N LYS A 6 -16.30 22.68 -13.25
CA LYS A 6 -16.46 23.16 -14.64
C LYS A 6 -15.63 22.26 -15.57
N VAL A 7 -16.31 21.58 -16.49
CA VAL A 7 -15.68 20.76 -17.53
C VAL A 7 -15.18 21.69 -18.66
N ALA A 8 -13.98 21.44 -19.17
CA ALA A 8 -13.41 22.20 -20.28
C ALA A 8 -14.17 21.94 -21.60
N ASN A 9 -14.32 22.95 -22.45
CA ASN A 9 -15.08 22.88 -23.72
C ASN A 9 -14.33 22.17 -24.88
N HIS A 10 -13.22 21.48 -24.61
CA HIS A 10 -12.44 20.76 -25.63
C HIS A 10 -12.24 19.29 -25.21
N PRO A 11 -12.04 18.35 -26.15
CA PRO A 11 -11.73 16.97 -25.82
C PRO A 11 -10.39 16.84 -25.06
N ALA A 12 -10.27 15.79 -24.25
CA ALA A 12 -9.04 15.49 -23.54
C ALA A 12 -7.94 14.98 -24.49
N ARG A 13 -6.67 15.33 -24.23
CA ARG A 13 -5.53 14.77 -24.97
C ARG A 13 -5.32 13.29 -24.64
N SER A 14 -4.88 12.50 -25.62
CA SER A 14 -4.45 11.12 -25.42
C SER A 14 -3.12 11.08 -24.67
N VAL A 15 -2.95 10.11 -23.78
CA VAL A 15 -1.68 9.86 -23.08
C VAL A 15 -0.86 8.91 -23.93
N ILE A 16 0.34 9.33 -24.34
CA ILE A 16 1.36 8.48 -24.97
C ILE A 16 2.42 8.24 -23.90
N SER A 17 2.57 7.00 -23.44
CA SER A 17 3.54 6.65 -22.39
C SER A 17 4.56 5.64 -22.93
N GLY A 18 5.84 5.95 -22.70
CA GLY A 18 6.99 5.13 -23.09
C GLY A 18 7.42 4.20 -21.96
N LYS A 19 8.18 3.14 -22.32
CA LYS A 19 8.78 2.21 -21.36
C LYS A 19 9.60 2.98 -20.32
N ILE A 20 9.39 2.68 -19.02
CA ILE A 20 10.40 2.45 -17.99
C ILE A 20 9.69 2.38 -16.62
N TRP A 21 9.58 1.18 -16.07
CA TRP A 21 9.06 0.93 -14.72
C TRP A 21 10.14 0.51 -13.72
N GLN A 22 11.24 -0.06 -14.23
CA GLN A 22 12.26 -0.71 -13.41
C GLN A 22 13.30 0.25 -12.82
N THR A 23 13.37 1.52 -13.25
CA THR A 23 14.40 2.47 -12.80
C THR A 23 13.89 3.73 -12.12
N THR A 24 12.56 3.92 -12.01
CA THR A 24 11.95 5.21 -11.65
C THR A 24 10.99 5.16 -10.46
N THR A 25 10.55 3.97 -10.03
CA THR A 25 9.57 3.83 -8.94
C THR A 25 10.16 3.89 -7.53
N TRP A 26 11.48 3.75 -7.37
CA TRP A 26 12.12 3.48 -6.07
C TRP A 26 13.33 4.36 -5.76
N GLY A 27 13.31 5.62 -6.24
CA GLY A 27 14.50 6.45 -6.25
C GLY A 27 15.60 5.85 -7.16
N THR A 28 16.66 6.61 -7.38
CA THR A 28 17.72 6.34 -8.36
C THR A 28 18.56 5.06 -8.12
N ARG A 29 18.18 4.18 -7.18
CA ARG A 29 19.05 3.10 -6.66
C ARG A 29 18.49 1.67 -6.71
N GLY A 30 17.26 1.42 -7.16
CA GLY A 30 16.67 0.08 -7.10
C GLY A 30 16.17 -0.44 -8.44
N VAL A 31 16.83 -1.45 -9.02
CA VAL A 31 16.22 -2.28 -10.07
C VAL A 31 15.28 -3.27 -9.38
N CYS A 32 13.97 -3.15 -9.59
CA CYS A 32 13.00 -4.13 -9.11
C CYS A 32 13.24 -5.47 -9.82
N LYS A 33 13.71 -6.48 -9.08
CA LYS A 33 14.06 -7.80 -9.63
C LYS A 33 12.83 -8.68 -9.92
N GLU A 34 11.79 -8.56 -9.09
CA GLU A 34 10.61 -9.42 -9.14
C GLU A 34 9.42 -8.71 -8.49
N PHE A 35 8.23 -8.83 -9.09
CA PHE A 35 6.98 -8.37 -8.50
C PHE A 35 6.25 -9.56 -7.87
N LEU A 36 6.08 -9.54 -6.55
CA LEU A 36 5.30 -10.56 -5.83
C LEU A 36 3.86 -10.07 -5.71
N GLN A 37 2.90 -10.86 -6.20
CA GLN A 37 1.45 -10.65 -6.06
C GLN A 37 0.98 -9.23 -6.38
N SER A 38 0.73 -8.96 -7.67
CA SER A 38 0.25 -7.66 -8.13
C SER A 38 -1.26 -7.58 -8.22
N THR A 39 -1.81 -6.43 -7.85
CA THR A 39 -3.20 -6.07 -8.17
C THR A 39 -3.44 -5.94 -9.68
N PHE A 40 -2.36 -5.87 -10.47
CA PHE A 40 -2.37 -5.86 -11.93
C PHE A 40 -2.39 -7.27 -12.57
N SER A 41 -2.41 -8.34 -11.77
CA SER A 41 -2.38 -9.74 -12.26
C SER A 41 -3.77 -10.31 -12.57
N GLY A 42 -4.81 -9.48 -12.70
CA GLY A 42 -6.17 -9.87 -13.06
C GLY A 42 -6.41 -10.11 -14.57
N THR A 43 -7.58 -10.65 -14.91
CA THR A 43 -8.05 -11.14 -16.24
C THR A 43 -8.03 -10.15 -17.41
N HIS A 44 -7.59 -8.91 -17.20
CA HIS A 44 -7.29 -7.98 -18.27
C HIS A 44 -5.78 -7.83 -18.36
N THR A 45 -5.20 -8.03 -19.54
CA THR A 45 -3.81 -7.66 -19.81
C THR A 45 -3.65 -6.18 -19.53
N VAL A 46 -3.19 -5.83 -18.32
CA VAL A 46 -2.91 -4.45 -17.95
C VAL A 46 -1.77 -4.01 -18.83
N ASP A 47 -2.04 -3.03 -19.69
CA ASP A 47 -1.03 -2.43 -20.52
C ASP A 47 -0.14 -1.53 -19.64
N PHE A 48 0.91 -2.15 -19.08
CA PHE A 48 1.89 -1.45 -18.26
C PHE A 48 2.57 -0.28 -18.98
N SER A 49 2.50 -0.22 -20.31
CA SER A 49 2.99 0.95 -21.05
C SER A 49 2.21 2.21 -20.70
N LYS A 50 0.98 2.12 -20.18
CA LYS A 50 0.11 3.27 -19.85
C LYS A 50 0.31 3.83 -18.45
N ILE A 51 1.11 3.17 -17.63
CA ILE A 51 1.35 3.62 -16.26
C ILE A 51 2.74 4.23 -16.23
N THR A 52 2.81 5.46 -15.76
CA THR A 52 4.05 6.22 -15.65
C THR A 52 4.37 6.40 -14.17
N PRO A 53 5.50 5.86 -13.68
CA PRO A 53 5.93 6.12 -12.32
C PRO A 53 6.46 7.54 -12.16
N GLU A 54 6.08 8.20 -11.08
CA GLU A 54 6.43 9.59 -10.82
C GLU A 54 6.67 9.81 -9.32
N ASP A 55 7.67 10.64 -8.99
CA ASP A 55 7.89 11.11 -7.63
C ASP A 55 6.71 11.98 -7.19
N ASN A 56 6.14 11.73 -6.01
CA ASN A 56 4.89 12.36 -5.56
C ASN A 56 3.75 12.16 -6.57
N GLY A 57 3.55 10.91 -6.99
CA GLY A 57 2.66 10.53 -8.10
C GLY A 57 1.26 11.16 -8.07
N PHE A 58 0.63 11.32 -6.91
CA PHE A 58 -0.66 12.01 -6.79
C PHE A 58 -0.60 13.47 -7.25
N VAL A 59 0.31 14.27 -6.67
CA VAL A 59 0.45 15.70 -6.98
C VAL A 59 0.88 15.89 -8.43
N ARG A 60 1.85 15.11 -8.91
CA ARG A 60 2.30 15.17 -10.32
C ARG A 60 1.19 14.83 -11.28
N THR A 61 0.36 13.83 -10.98
CA THR A 61 -0.80 13.45 -11.81
C THR A 61 -1.79 14.60 -11.92
N VAL A 62 -2.10 15.28 -10.81
CA VAL A 62 -3.01 16.45 -10.81
C VAL A 62 -2.43 17.59 -11.64
N ILE A 63 -1.17 17.95 -11.43
CA ILE A 63 -0.49 19.03 -12.17
C ILE A 63 -0.45 18.70 -13.67
N LYS A 64 -0.08 17.47 -14.03
CA LYS A 64 -0.02 17.03 -15.42
C LYS A 64 -1.38 17.06 -16.08
N ALA A 65 -2.41 16.55 -15.42
CA ALA A 65 -3.76 16.55 -15.95
C ALA A 65 -4.28 17.97 -16.19
N TYR A 66 -3.96 18.90 -15.29
CA TYR A 66 -4.27 20.32 -15.45
C TYR A 66 -3.54 20.94 -16.66
N ASN A 67 -2.21 20.81 -16.71
CA ASN A 67 -1.36 21.44 -17.73
C ASN A 67 -1.59 20.87 -19.14
N GLU A 68 -1.84 19.55 -19.25
CA GLU A 68 -2.02 18.85 -20.52
C GLU A 68 -3.49 18.64 -20.89
N HIS A 69 -4.41 19.24 -20.12
CA HIS A 69 -5.84 19.18 -20.39
C HIS A 69 -6.41 17.74 -20.43
N HIS A 70 -5.92 16.87 -19.54
CA HIS A 70 -6.44 15.50 -19.43
C HIS A 70 -7.69 15.45 -18.55
N ARG A 71 -8.54 14.45 -18.82
CA ARG A 71 -9.63 14.08 -17.91
C ARG A 71 -9.03 13.37 -16.70
N LEU A 72 -9.05 14.03 -15.56
CA LEU A 72 -8.63 13.44 -14.29
C LEU A 72 -9.82 12.74 -13.62
N ALA A 73 -9.64 11.48 -13.24
CA ALA A 73 -10.56 10.72 -12.40
C ALA A 73 -9.85 10.36 -11.10
N LEU A 74 -10.40 10.78 -9.97
CA LEU A 74 -9.89 10.47 -8.64
C LEU A 74 -10.97 9.77 -7.83
N ARG A 75 -10.59 8.71 -7.13
CA ARG A 75 -11.40 8.08 -6.09
C ARG A 75 -11.07 8.73 -4.75
N ARG A 76 -11.98 8.58 -3.79
CA ARG A 76 -11.74 9.04 -2.41
C ARG A 76 -10.56 8.29 -1.79
N ASP A 77 -10.43 7.01 -2.11
CA ASP A 77 -9.32 6.15 -1.70
C ASP A 77 -7.96 6.68 -2.17
N ASP A 78 -7.84 7.15 -3.42
CA ASP A 78 -6.57 7.67 -3.97
C ASP A 78 -6.04 8.87 -3.16
N VAL A 79 -6.96 9.75 -2.75
CA VAL A 79 -6.64 10.93 -1.94
C VAL A 79 -6.26 10.50 -0.53
N TRP A 80 -7.03 9.58 0.07
CA TRP A 80 -6.79 9.11 1.43
C TRP A 80 -5.43 8.39 1.56
N ILE A 81 -5.14 7.45 0.66
CA ILE A 81 -3.86 6.73 0.61
C ILE A 81 -2.69 7.72 0.43
N SER A 82 -2.88 8.77 -0.36
CA SER A 82 -1.86 9.82 -0.53
C SER A 82 -1.59 10.57 0.78
N ILE A 83 -2.64 10.91 1.55
CA ILE A 83 -2.51 11.54 2.87
C ILE A 83 -1.80 10.59 3.83
N LEU A 84 -2.22 9.33 3.89
CA LEU A 84 -1.60 8.31 4.75
C LEU A 84 -0.11 8.13 4.45
N SER A 85 0.28 8.14 3.17
CA SER A 85 1.69 8.04 2.79
C SER A 85 2.55 9.16 3.39
N GLN A 86 2.06 10.40 3.37
CA GLN A 86 2.77 11.56 3.94
C GLN A 86 2.74 11.55 5.46
N PHE A 87 1.60 11.17 6.04
CA PHE A 87 1.46 11.00 7.48
C PHE A 87 2.48 9.97 8.02
N ASN A 88 2.65 8.84 7.33
CA ASN A 88 3.64 7.85 7.72
C ASN A 88 5.07 8.38 7.65
N LEU A 89 5.42 9.16 6.62
CA LEU A 89 6.73 9.79 6.54
C LEU A 89 6.96 10.78 7.69
N TYR A 90 5.94 11.56 8.03
CA TYR A 90 5.99 12.50 9.14
C TYR A 90 6.21 11.79 10.48
N ILE A 91 5.43 10.74 10.77
CA ILE A 91 5.60 9.98 12.01
C ILE A 91 7.00 9.34 12.05
N ASN A 92 7.50 8.80 10.94
CA ASN A 92 8.87 8.25 10.89
C ASN A 92 9.95 9.30 11.20
N ALA A 93 9.78 10.54 10.72
CA ALA A 93 10.72 11.62 10.98
C ALA A 93 10.68 12.11 12.44
N HIS A 94 9.51 12.05 13.08
CA HIS A 94 9.26 12.56 14.44
C HIS A 94 8.87 11.44 15.43
N ALA A 95 9.43 10.24 15.25
CA ALA A 95 8.97 9.06 15.98
C ALA A 95 9.11 9.19 17.51
N GLU A 96 10.23 9.71 18.01
CA GLU A 96 10.40 9.83 19.46
C GLU A 96 9.54 10.95 20.07
N GLU A 97 9.29 12.03 19.33
CA GLU A 97 8.41 13.13 19.78
C GLU A 97 6.96 12.64 19.92
N LEU A 98 6.50 11.80 19.00
CA LEU A 98 5.13 11.31 18.92
C LEU A 98 4.90 9.98 19.63
N ARG A 99 5.95 9.31 20.13
CA ARG A 99 5.89 7.95 20.70
C ARG A 99 4.74 7.77 21.69
N HIS A 100 4.61 8.69 22.63
CA HIS A 100 3.59 8.67 23.69
C HIS A 100 2.14 8.70 23.18
N GLN A 101 1.91 9.14 21.95
CA GLN A 101 0.58 9.16 21.31
C GLN A 101 0.23 7.82 20.65
N PHE A 102 1.24 7.04 20.28
CA PHE A 102 1.05 5.79 19.53
C PHE A 102 1.25 4.55 20.39
N VAL A 103 2.26 4.52 21.27
CA VAL A 103 2.63 3.32 22.04
C VAL A 103 3.00 3.67 23.49
N THR A 104 2.75 2.73 24.41
CA THR A 104 3.11 2.87 25.82
C THR A 104 4.48 2.30 26.17
N HIS A 105 5.07 1.49 25.28
CA HIS A 105 6.37 0.85 25.51
C HIS A 105 7.55 1.67 25.00
N GLU A 106 8.69 1.50 25.68
CA GLU A 106 9.99 1.96 25.20
C GLU A 106 10.59 0.94 24.21
N GLY A 107 11.34 1.44 23.23
CA GLY A 107 11.97 0.59 22.21
C GLY A 107 10.96 0.01 21.22
N GLN A 108 11.22 -1.24 20.79
CA GLN A 108 10.44 -1.92 19.76
C GLN A 108 9.77 -3.18 20.28
N THR A 109 8.52 -3.39 19.89
CA THR A 109 7.78 -4.64 20.14
C THR A 109 7.74 -5.48 18.87
N LEU A 110 8.07 -6.77 18.97
CA LEU A 110 8.04 -7.72 17.86
C LEU A 110 6.60 -8.19 17.60
N LEU A 111 6.07 -7.88 16.43
CA LEU A 111 4.78 -8.36 15.95
C LEU A 111 4.99 -9.47 14.93
N THR A 112 4.49 -10.68 15.23
CA THR A 112 4.67 -11.86 14.39
C THR A 112 3.34 -12.36 13.84
N VAL A 113 3.25 -12.49 12.52
CA VAL A 113 2.15 -13.19 11.84
C VAL A 113 2.67 -14.51 11.29
N VAL A 114 2.00 -15.61 11.62
CA VAL A 114 2.33 -16.96 11.14
C VAL A 114 1.33 -17.38 10.08
N ALA A 115 1.81 -17.90 8.95
CA ALA A 115 0.95 -18.45 7.91
C ALA A 115 1.58 -19.63 7.18
N ASN A 116 0.74 -20.48 6.61
CA ASN A 116 1.17 -21.60 5.81
C ASN A 116 1.37 -21.18 4.35
N GLY A 117 2.48 -21.61 3.75
CA GLY A 117 2.77 -21.34 2.34
C GLY A 117 4.26 -21.10 2.09
N ILE A 118 4.59 -20.84 0.82
CA ILE A 118 5.91 -20.40 0.40
C ILE A 118 5.81 -18.97 -0.12
N ARG A 119 6.97 -18.33 -0.36
CA ARG A 119 7.08 -16.95 -0.86
C ARG A 119 6.17 -16.62 -2.05
N CYS A 120 5.84 -17.58 -2.91
CA CYS A 120 5.01 -17.35 -4.09
C CYS A 120 3.52 -17.70 -3.89
N THR A 121 3.17 -18.43 -2.81
CA THR A 121 1.80 -18.93 -2.58
C THR A 121 1.12 -18.34 -1.36
N ALA A 122 1.89 -17.80 -0.41
CA ALA A 122 1.34 -17.14 0.77
C ALA A 122 0.60 -15.85 0.36
N ASP A 123 -0.61 -15.64 0.87
CA ASP A 123 -1.41 -14.46 0.58
C ASP A 123 -0.93 -13.27 1.42
N PHE A 124 -0.04 -12.44 0.85
CA PHE A 124 0.51 -11.29 1.57
C PHE A 124 -0.52 -10.20 1.85
N GLY A 125 -1.60 -10.13 1.06
CA GLY A 125 -2.70 -9.20 1.33
C GLY A 125 -3.41 -9.55 2.64
N LYS A 126 -3.69 -10.84 2.84
CA LYS A 126 -4.22 -11.35 4.11
C LYS A 126 -3.25 -11.15 5.27
N LEU A 127 -1.95 -11.42 5.07
CA LEU A 127 -0.94 -11.22 6.12
C LEU A 127 -0.82 -9.75 6.53
N ALA A 128 -0.89 -8.81 5.57
CA ALA A 128 -0.86 -7.38 5.86
C ALA A 128 -2.06 -6.96 6.73
N LYS A 129 -3.26 -7.47 6.44
CA LYS A 129 -4.45 -7.22 7.26
C LYS A 129 -4.31 -7.81 8.66
N GLN A 130 -3.81 -9.04 8.79
CA GLN A 130 -3.56 -9.66 10.10
C GLN A 130 -2.52 -8.88 10.91
N MET A 131 -1.49 -8.35 10.25
CA MET A 131 -0.51 -7.49 10.90
C MET A 131 -1.16 -6.19 11.38
N MET A 132 -2.10 -5.64 10.61
CA MET A 132 -2.84 -4.44 11.00
C MET A 132 -3.67 -4.66 12.27
N GLU A 133 -4.29 -5.83 12.43
CA GLU A 133 -4.98 -6.19 13.68
C GLU A 133 -4.02 -6.15 14.88
N LEU A 134 -2.84 -6.77 14.75
CA LEU A 134 -1.82 -6.76 15.80
C LEU A 134 -1.33 -5.35 16.13
N VAL A 135 -1.16 -4.49 15.11
CA VAL A 135 -0.83 -3.08 15.35
C VAL A 135 -1.96 -2.41 16.14
N GLY A 136 -3.22 -2.61 15.76
CA GLY A 136 -4.39 -2.07 16.45
C GLY A 136 -4.46 -2.49 17.93
N GLU A 137 -4.06 -3.71 18.26
CA GLU A 137 -4.01 -4.22 19.63
C GLU A 137 -2.87 -3.61 20.48
N ASN A 138 -1.83 -3.08 19.83
CA ASN A 138 -0.62 -2.58 20.50
C ASN A 138 -0.47 -1.05 20.44
N VAL A 139 -1.45 -0.34 19.90
CA VAL A 139 -1.49 1.13 19.90
C VAL A 139 -2.35 1.65 21.05
N VAL A 140 -2.03 2.85 21.52
CA VAL A 140 -2.76 3.52 22.61
C VAL A 140 -4.20 3.84 22.21
N ASP A 141 -4.38 4.37 21.00
CA ASP A 141 -5.68 4.73 20.45
C ASP A 141 -6.25 3.58 19.62
N THR A 142 -7.28 2.93 20.15
CA THR A 142 -7.97 1.82 19.48
C THR A 142 -8.71 2.27 18.22
N ASP A 143 -9.11 3.54 18.14
CA ASP A 143 -9.84 4.11 17.00
C ASP A 143 -8.89 4.45 15.85
N LEU A 144 -7.57 4.49 16.11
CA LEU A 144 -6.55 4.74 15.09
C LEU A 144 -6.64 3.75 13.92
N ARG A 145 -6.97 2.48 14.21
CA ARG A 145 -7.14 1.46 13.18
C ARG A 145 -8.27 1.83 12.21
N ASP A 146 -9.43 2.15 12.76
CA ASP A 146 -10.62 2.48 11.98
C ASP A 146 -10.49 3.81 11.25
N TRP A 147 -9.70 4.74 11.81
CA TRP A 147 -9.38 5.99 11.15
C TRP A 147 -8.49 5.78 9.93
N ILE A 148 -7.45 4.94 10.03
CA ILE A 148 -6.50 4.77 8.93
C ILE A 148 -7.08 3.91 7.81
N LEU A 149 -7.81 2.84 8.14
CA LEU A 149 -8.39 1.97 7.11
C LEU A 149 -9.48 2.73 6.33
N PRO A 150 -9.36 2.85 4.99
CA PRO A 150 -10.39 3.51 4.20
C PRO A 150 -11.71 2.73 4.32
N ASN A 151 -12.81 3.46 4.50
CA ASN A 151 -14.17 2.89 4.56
C ASN A 151 -15.14 3.72 3.70
N PHE A 152 -14.75 3.97 2.44
CA PHE A 152 -15.60 4.64 1.47
C PHE A 152 -16.39 3.61 0.67
N LEU A 153 -17.50 4.04 0.06
CA LEU A 153 -18.29 3.19 -0.85
C LEU A 153 -17.49 2.69 -2.07
N THR A 154 -16.39 3.37 -2.40
CA THR A 154 -15.49 2.97 -3.48
C THR A 154 -14.36 2.05 -3.03
N THR A 155 -14.17 1.85 -1.71
CA THR A 155 -13.05 1.09 -1.17
C THR A 155 -13.13 -0.37 -1.62
N THR A 156 -12.02 -0.88 -2.13
CA THR A 156 -11.84 -2.27 -2.54
C THR A 156 -10.90 -2.98 -1.58
N ASP A 157 -10.89 -4.31 -1.63
CA ASP A 157 -10.00 -5.14 -0.82
C ASP A 157 -8.51 -4.76 -0.98
N ASN A 158 -8.12 -4.39 -2.20
CA ASN A 158 -6.77 -3.93 -2.52
C ASN A 158 -6.43 -2.62 -1.82
N ASP A 159 -7.38 -1.69 -1.70
CA ASP A 159 -7.16 -0.40 -1.03
C ASP A 159 -6.94 -0.61 0.48
N THR A 160 -7.69 -1.55 1.08
CA THR A 160 -7.49 -1.98 2.46
C THR A 160 -6.10 -2.60 2.65
N VAL A 161 -5.67 -3.50 1.75
CA VAL A 161 -4.32 -4.08 1.79
C VAL A 161 -3.24 -2.99 1.70
N VAL A 162 -3.38 -2.05 0.76
CA VAL A 162 -2.43 -0.95 0.59
C VAL A 162 -2.36 -0.09 1.85
N ALA A 163 -3.50 0.24 2.45
CA ALA A 163 -3.54 0.99 3.71
C ALA A 163 -2.87 0.21 4.87
N SER A 164 -3.12 -1.09 4.99
CA SER A 164 -2.45 -1.95 5.97
C SER A 164 -0.93 -1.97 5.79
N VAL A 165 -0.45 -2.13 4.55
CA VAL A 165 1.00 -2.11 4.24
C VAL A 165 1.60 -0.73 4.51
N LEU A 166 0.88 0.35 4.20
CA LEU A 166 1.32 1.70 4.53
C LEU A 166 1.51 1.86 6.04
N ILE A 167 0.58 1.36 6.87
CA ILE A 167 0.76 1.35 8.33
C ILE A 167 1.95 0.52 8.75
N MET A 168 2.21 -0.62 8.13
CA MET A 168 3.44 -1.38 8.45
C MET A 168 4.72 -0.58 8.11
N GLY A 169 4.60 0.47 7.30
CA GLY A 169 5.62 1.49 7.07
C GLY A 169 5.64 2.63 8.09
N THR A 170 4.69 2.73 9.02
CA THR A 170 4.73 3.62 10.20
C THR A 170 5.93 3.25 11.09
N PRO A 171 6.32 4.09 12.07
CA PRO A 171 7.70 4.15 12.48
C PRO A 171 8.19 2.80 12.98
N LYS A 172 9.17 2.29 12.23
CA LYS A 172 9.97 1.10 12.59
C LYS A 172 10.65 1.25 13.96
N ALA A 173 10.61 2.45 14.53
CA ALA A 173 11.04 2.75 15.88
C ALA A 173 10.12 2.14 16.97
N TYR A 174 8.86 1.83 16.67
CA TYR A 174 7.90 1.28 17.65
C TYR A 174 7.70 -0.23 17.52
N PHE A 175 7.74 -0.75 16.29
CA PHE A 175 7.42 -2.14 16.00
C PHE A 175 8.46 -2.77 15.09
N GLN A 176 8.80 -4.01 15.42
CA GLN A 176 9.52 -4.90 14.54
C GLN A 176 8.53 -5.89 13.93
N TYR A 177 8.44 -5.96 12.60
CA TYR A 177 7.49 -6.82 11.91
C TYR A 177 8.14 -8.11 11.44
N GLN A 178 7.54 -9.25 11.77
CA GLN A 178 7.98 -10.56 11.33
C GLN A 178 6.81 -11.35 10.71
N MET A 179 7.04 -11.90 9.53
CA MET A 179 6.14 -12.89 8.93
C MET A 179 6.84 -14.23 8.90
N MET A 180 6.26 -15.23 9.56
CA MET A 180 6.80 -16.59 9.58
C MET A 180 5.95 -17.47 8.67
N LEU A 181 6.56 -17.97 7.60
CA LEU A 181 5.93 -18.90 6.69
C LEU A 181 6.25 -20.35 7.10
N GLY A 182 5.21 -21.09 7.48
CA GLY A 182 5.29 -22.52 7.76
C GLY A 182 5.12 -23.33 6.48
N CYS A 183 5.98 -24.32 6.28
CA CYS A 183 5.79 -25.36 5.29
C CYS A 183 5.16 -26.61 5.95
N GLY A 184 4.13 -27.15 5.32
CA GLY A 184 3.51 -28.42 5.72
C GLY A 184 3.77 -29.49 4.67
N LEU A 185 4.09 -30.71 5.09
CA LEU A 185 4.04 -31.89 4.22
C LEU A 185 2.57 -32.25 4.00
N PRO A 186 2.02 -32.11 2.78
CA PRO A 186 0.58 -32.29 2.56
C PRO A 186 0.14 -33.75 2.71
N SER A 187 1.02 -34.71 2.36
CA SER A 187 0.81 -36.14 2.56
C SER A 187 2.15 -36.86 2.42
N VAL A 188 2.38 -37.89 3.24
CA VAL A 188 3.53 -38.80 3.14
C VAL A 188 2.99 -40.21 2.93
N PRO A 189 2.81 -40.67 1.67
CA PRO A 189 2.37 -42.03 1.43
C PRO A 189 3.52 -43.00 1.72
N LEU A 190 3.40 -43.75 2.81
CA LEU A 190 4.28 -44.86 3.15
C LEU A 190 3.94 -46.06 2.26
N LYS A 191 4.86 -46.42 1.35
CA LYS A 191 4.75 -47.63 0.53
C LYS A 191 5.42 -48.80 1.27
N GLY A 192 4.63 -49.60 1.96
CA GLY A 192 5.03 -50.95 2.38
C GLY A 192 4.87 -51.93 1.22
N LYS A 193 5.85 -52.81 1.01
CA LYS A 193 5.65 -54.04 0.23
C LYS A 193 4.96 -55.08 1.10
#